data_AF-A0A968XQC7-F1
#
_entry.id   AF-A0A968XQC7-F1
#
_cell.length_a   1.000
_cell.length_b   1.000
_cell.length_c   1.000
_cell.angle_alpha   90.00
_cell.angle_beta   90.00
_cell.angle_gamma   90.00
#
_symmetry.space_group_name_H-M   'P 1'
#
loop_
_entity.id
_entity.type
_entity.pdbx_description
1 polymer ?
#
loop_
_entity_poly.entity_id
_entity_poly.type
_entity_poly.pdbx_seq_one_letter_code
_entity_poly.pdbx_strand_id
1 'polypeptide(L)' 'MSTAQMERAFAAWPQVEPALHVPRNEREYRRLVKLLDRLVDEVGEDENHPLASLMEVLGVLIEKYEDEHVPELA' A
#
# COMPACT_ATOMS: atom_id res chain seq x y z
N MET A 1 7.02 19.76 5.56
CA MET A 1 5.81 19.78 4.71
C MET A 1 5.01 21.04 5.02
N SER A 2 4.55 21.78 4.03
CA SER A 2 3.75 23.01 4.23
C SER A 2 2.25 22.71 4.29
N THR A 3 1.45 23.63 4.84
CA THR A 3 -0.02 23.54 4.85
C THR A 3 -0.58 23.35 3.44
N ALA A 4 -0.04 24.04 2.43
CA ALA A 4 -0.46 23.89 1.04
C ALA A 4 -0.15 22.50 0.44
N GLN A 5 0.90 21.82 0.90
CA GLN A 5 1.17 20.43 0.51
C GLN A 5 0.16 19.48 1.17
N MET A 6 -0.19 19.71 2.43
CA MET A 6 -1.21 18.93 3.15
C MET A 6 -2.59 19.03 2.49
N GLU A 7 -3.03 20.23 2.14
CA GLU A 7 -4.33 20.45 1.49
C GLU A 7 -4.43 19.72 0.14
N ARG A 8 -3.33 19.67 -0.63
CA ARG A 8 -3.28 18.90 -1.87
C ARG A 8 -3.37 17.40 -1.62
N ALA A 9 -2.71 16.90 -0.58
CA ALA A 9 -2.82 15.51 -0.18
C ALA A 9 -4.26 15.16 0.24
N PHE A 10 -4.91 16.01 1.04
CA PHE A 10 -6.31 15.83 1.45
C PHE A 10 -7.28 15.84 0.26
N ALA A 11 -7.08 16.73 -0.71
CA ALA A 11 -7.89 16.76 -1.92
C ALA A 11 -7.71 15.51 -2.79
N ALA A 12 -6.51 14.93 -2.83
CA ALA A 12 -6.23 13.70 -3.58
C ALA A 12 -6.63 12.42 -2.82
N TRP A 13 -6.72 12.48 -1.48
CA TRP A 13 -6.90 11.32 -0.60
C TRP A 13 -8.09 10.41 -0.96
N PRO A 14 -9.29 10.91 -1.32
CA PRO A 14 -10.43 10.05 -1.67
C PRO A 14 -10.18 9.13 -2.87
N GLN A 15 -9.18 9.43 -3.71
CA GLN A 15 -8.83 8.61 -4.88
C GLN A 15 -7.98 7.40 -4.50
N VAL A 16 -7.25 7.49 -3.38
CA VAL A 16 -6.28 6.47 -2.94
C VAL A 16 -6.73 5.72 -1.70
N GLU A 17 -7.52 6.34 -0.82
CA GLU A 17 -8.04 5.75 0.41
C GLU A 17 -8.70 4.36 0.24
N PRO A 18 -9.47 4.08 -0.84
CA PRO A 18 -10.07 2.76 -1.03
C PRO A 18 -9.08 1.60 -1.25
N ALA A 19 -7.78 1.91 -1.38
CA ALA A 19 -6.71 0.91 -1.45
C ALA A 19 -5.78 0.97 -0.23
N LEU A 20 -5.91 1.95 0.67
CA LEU A 20 -4.97 2.15 1.79
C LEU A 20 -5.61 1.76 3.13
N HIS A 21 -6.06 0.52 3.21
CA HIS A 21 -6.60 -0.10 4.40
C HIS A 21 -6.26 -1.60 4.45
N VAL A 22 -6.30 -2.19 5.64
CA VAL A 22 -6.10 -3.63 5.80
C VAL A 22 -7.21 -4.36 5.05
N PRO A 23 -6.89 -5.24 4.08
CA PRO A 23 -7.89 -5.98 3.34
C PRO A 23 -8.86 -6.73 4.26
N ARG A 24 -10.15 -6.72 3.93
CA ARG A 24 -11.18 -7.45 4.70
C ARG A 24 -11.58 -8.78 4.07
N ASN A 25 -11.09 -9.04 2.87
CA ASN A 25 -11.39 -10.24 2.09
C ASN A 25 -10.34 -10.45 1.00
N GLU A 26 -10.36 -11.65 0.45
CA GLU A 26 -9.43 -12.12 -0.59
C GLU A 26 -9.44 -11.28 -1.87
N ARG A 27 -10.55 -10.61 -2.19
CA ARG A 27 -10.62 -9.72 -3.36
C ARG A 27 -9.85 -8.42 -3.11
N GLU A 28 -9.99 -7.84 -1.92
CA GLU A 28 -9.25 -6.65 -1.51
C GLU A 28 -7.76 -6.96 -1.38
N TYR A 29 -7.42 -8.11 -0.78
CA TYR A 29 -6.03 -8.57 -0.65
C TYR A 29 -5.35 -8.66 -2.01
N ARG A 30 -5.95 -9.39 -2.97
CA ARG A 30 -5.42 -9.50 -4.33
C ARG A 30 -5.32 -8.17 -5.07
N ARG A 31 -6.17 -7.19 -4.75
CA ARG A 31 -6.07 -5.85 -5.32
C ARG A 31 -4.85 -5.10 -4.77
N LEU A 32 -4.57 -5.30 -3.48
CA LEU A 32 -3.43 -4.70 -2.79
C LEU A 32 -2.10 -5.30 -3.24
N VAL A 33 -2.02 -6.63 -3.37
CA VAL A 33 -0.86 -7.33 -3.96
C VAL A 33 -0.57 -6.82 -5.38
N LYS A 34 -1.59 -6.72 -6.24
CA LYS A 34 -1.42 -6.15 -7.59
C LYS A 34 -1.01 -4.68 -7.61
N LEU A 35 -1.29 -3.93 -6.54
CA LEU A 35 -0.82 -2.56 -6.42
C LEU A 35 0.65 -2.56 -5.99
N LEU A 36 1.03 -3.40 -5.03
CA LEU A 36 2.42 -3.58 -4.63
C LEU A 36 3.30 -4.03 -5.81
N ASP A 37 2.86 -5.00 -6.62
CA ASP A 37 3.57 -5.44 -7.82
C ASP A 37 3.86 -4.27 -8.78
N ARG A 38 2.86 -3.42 -9.02
CA ARG A 38 3.03 -2.22 -9.87
C ARG A 38 3.97 -1.19 -9.26
N LEU A 39 4.02 -1.09 -7.93
CA LEU A 39 4.97 -0.20 -7.27
C LEU A 39 6.40 -0.75 -7.34
N VAL A 40 6.57 -2.08 -7.23
CA VAL A 40 7.88 -2.72 -7.44
C VAL A 40 8.39 -2.43 -8.85
N ASP A 41 7.53 -2.57 -9.87
CA ASP A 41 7.89 -2.25 -11.26
C ASP A 41 8.25 -0.77 -11.46
N GLU A 42 7.55 0.16 -10.78
CA GLU A 42 7.78 1.60 -10.90
C GLU A 42 9.02 2.07 -10.13
N VAL A 43 9.23 1.57 -8.91
CA VAL A 43 10.38 1.92 -8.06
C VAL A 43 11.66 1.28 -8.59
N GLY A 44 11.58 0.04 -9.07
CA GLY A 44 12.72 -0.72 -9.57
C GLY A 44 13.84 -0.82 -8.53
N GLU A 45 15.04 -0.37 -8.92
CA GLU A 45 16.24 -0.38 -8.07
C GLU A 45 16.48 0.99 -7.36
N ASP A 46 15.58 1.96 -7.50
CA ASP A 46 15.74 3.29 -6.86
C ASP A 46 15.22 3.28 -5.42
N GLU A 47 16.12 2.98 -4.48
CA GLU A 47 15.82 3.01 -3.04
C GLU A 47 15.38 4.41 -2.53
N ASN A 48 15.67 5.49 -3.27
CA ASN A 48 15.25 6.85 -2.90
C ASN A 48 13.94 7.28 -3.58
N HIS A 49 13.27 6.37 -4.29
CA HIS A 49 12.08 6.69 -5.03
C HIS A 49 10.95 7.19 -4.09
N PRO A 50 10.22 8.27 -4.42
CA PRO A 50 9.15 8.79 -3.56
C PRO A 50 8.06 7.78 -3.19
N LEU A 51 7.85 6.76 -4.04
CA LEU A 51 6.88 5.69 -3.81
C LEU A 51 7.42 4.50 -3.00
N ALA A 52 8.71 4.46 -2.66
CA ALA A 52 9.28 3.38 -1.83
C ALA A 52 8.58 3.30 -0.47
N SER A 53 8.33 4.45 0.17
CA SER A 53 7.54 4.52 1.41
C SER A 53 6.10 4.00 1.27
N LEU A 54 5.50 4.08 0.07
CA LEU A 54 4.19 3.51 -0.18
C LEU A 54 4.26 1.98 -0.29
N MET A 55 5.32 1.43 -0.88
CA MET A 55 5.55 -0.02 -0.91
C MET A 55 5.62 -0.60 0.49
N GLU A 56 6.36 0.05 1.40
CA GLU A 56 6.45 -0.34 2.81
C GLU A 56 5.07 -0.38 3.48
N VAL A 57 4.26 0.67 3.29
CA VAL A 57 2.90 0.74 3.84
C VAL A 57 2.03 -0.40 3.29
N LEU A 58 2.08 -0.67 1.98
CA LEU A 58 1.31 -1.75 1.39
C LEU A 58 1.76 -3.12 1.90
N GLY A 59 3.05 -3.34 2.08
CA GLY A 59 3.61 -4.57 2.65
C GLY A 59 3.04 -4.87 4.03
N VAL A 60 3.02 -3.87 4.93
CA VAL A 60 2.46 -4.02 6.28
C VAL A 60 0.95 -4.33 6.26
N LEU A 61 0.20 -3.73 5.33
CA LEU A 61 -1.24 -3.99 5.21
C LEU A 61 -1.54 -5.40 4.68
N ILE A 62 -0.69 -5.91 3.79
CA ILE A 62 -0.74 -7.28 3.24
C ILE A 62 -0.38 -8.29 4.32
N GLU A 63 0.75 -8.10 5.00
CA GLU A 63 1.24 -8.94 6.11
C GLU A 63 0.16 -9.09 7.19
N LYS A 64 -0.45 -7.97 7.61
CA LYS A 64 -1.51 -8.02 8.61
C LYS A 64 -2.74 -8.83 8.20
N TYR A 65 -3.08 -8.85 6.90
CA TYR A 65 -4.16 -9.73 6.42
C TYR A 65 -3.72 -11.20 6.45
N GLU A 66 -2.48 -11.48 6.04
CA GLU A 66 -1.91 -12.82 6.00
C GLU A 66 -1.82 -13.44 7.40
N ASP A 67 -1.38 -12.68 8.41
CA ASP A 67 -1.33 -13.13 9.82
C ASP A 67 -2.67 -13.68 10.32
N GLU A 68 -3.79 -13.11 9.86
CA GLU A 68 -5.15 -13.49 10.28
C GLU A 68 -5.73 -14.63 9.42
N HIS A 69 -5.23 -14.85 8.20
CA HIS A 69 -5.89 -15.71 7.19
C HIS A 69 -5.03 -16.85 6.65
N VAL A 70 -3.71 -16.79 6.83
CA VAL A 70 -2.76 -17.80 6.35
C VAL A 70 -2.19 -18.51 7.58
N PRO A 71 -2.33 -19.84 7.68
CA PRO A 71 -1.70 -20.58 8.76
C PRO A 71 -0.18 -20.41 8.68
N GLU A 72 0.47 -20.10 9.81
CA GLU A 72 1.93 -20.18 9.88
C GLU A 72 2.39 -21.59 9.49
N LEU A 73 3.42 -21.66 8.64
CA LEU A 73 4.04 -22.93 8.28
C LEU A 73 4.70 -23.52 9.55
N ALA A 74 4.15 -24.63 10.03
CA ALA A 74 4.66 -25.39 11.16
C ALA A 74 5.96 -26.14 10.86
#